data_AF-A0A1E5VAE5-F1
#
_entry.id   AF-A0A1E5VAE5-F1
#
_cell.length_a   1.000
_cell.length_b   1.000
_cell.length_c   1.000
_cell.angle_alpha   90.00
_cell.angle_beta   90.00
_cell.angle_gamma   90.00
#
_symmetry.space_group_name_H-M   'P 1'
#
loop_
_entity.id
_entity.type
_entity.pdbx_description
1 polymer ?
#
loop_
_entity_poly.entity_id
_entity_poly.type
_entity_poly.pdbx_seq_one_letter_code
_entity_poly.pdbx_strand_id
1 'polypeptide(L)'
;MWTEQVEKREHGDELVVRSMGIPLVAVTLFVLLVLHMEPMDLGAIPQFAYHGAATAPNGYYGFIGTMDVYGFSLAKGQGSAAAVWISDEGDGAPSSLKNIMIGWDVLPDLYGDSKTHFYTKWTNDGFQSSGCLNMKCNGFQPEKGAEILVTCVQDGTSGDWLVHCGLDREPQLIGRFPRSLFTGGFADRAVGVTFGGVVSAPITKPTPMGSGYLPTDVNSAASISNIQLVDQNGRAWPVTGDLPKLERNRNAYAVNPIVNGRFFYGGHEQPVA
;
A
#
# COMPACT_ATOMS: atom_id res chain seq x y z
N MET A 1 28.92 9.70 -7.17
CA MET A 1 30.01 10.01 -6.20
C MET A 1 29.46 9.59 -4.86
N TRP A 2 30.06 8.58 -4.20
CA TRP A 2 29.56 8.06 -2.93
C TRP A 2 29.91 9.03 -1.81
N THR A 3 28.95 9.39 -0.98
CA THR A 3 29.19 10.13 0.26
C THR A 3 28.86 9.21 1.42
N GLU A 4 29.90 8.76 2.14
CA GLU A 4 29.73 8.10 3.44
C GLU A 4 29.59 9.18 4.52
N GLN A 5 28.49 9.12 5.28
CA GLN A 5 28.31 9.94 6.48
C GLN A 5 28.07 8.96 7.63
N VAL A 6 28.93 9.03 8.64
CA VAL A 6 28.83 8.25 9.88
C VAL A 6 28.14 9.13 10.90
N GLU A 7 26.93 8.75 11.32
CA GLU A 7 26.20 9.46 12.37
C GLU A 7 26.28 8.65 13.67
N LYS A 8 26.90 9.22 14.71
CA LYS A 8 26.97 8.61 16.05
C LYS A 8 25.76 9.03 16.87
N ARG A 9 25.01 8.05 17.40
CA ARG A 9 24.04 8.28 18.48
C ARG A 9 24.65 8.01 19.85
N GLU A 10 24.10 8.66 20.87
CA GLU A 10 24.57 8.62 22.27
C GLU A 10 24.54 7.25 22.97
N HIS A 11 24.12 6.16 22.30
CA HIS A 11 24.14 4.79 22.84
C HIS A 11 24.68 3.76 21.82
N GLY A 12 25.93 3.95 21.38
CA GLY A 12 26.84 2.83 21.08
C GLY A 12 26.79 2.14 19.71
N ASP A 13 25.68 2.16 18.96
CA ASP A 13 25.60 1.43 17.68
C ASP A 13 25.71 2.39 16.47
N GLU A 14 26.75 2.21 15.64
CA GLU A 14 26.95 2.94 14.37
C GLU A 14 26.07 2.36 13.26
N LEU A 15 25.13 3.16 12.74
CA LEU A 15 24.29 2.81 11.59
C LEU A 15 24.95 3.37 10.31
N VAL A 16 25.52 2.51 9.48
CA VAL A 16 26.08 2.93 8.18
C VAL A 16 24.96 2.93 7.14
N VAL A 17 24.42 4.11 6.82
CA VAL A 17 23.43 4.30 5.75
C VAL A 17 24.16 4.65 4.45
N ARG A 18 24.05 3.79 3.44
CA ARG A 18 24.51 4.07 2.08
C ARG A 18 23.30 4.40 1.21
N SER A 19 23.15 5.65 0.80
CA SER A 19 22.11 6.07 -0.16
C SER A 19 22.72 6.62 -1.46
N MET A 20 22.05 6.33 -2.58
CA MET A 20 22.23 7.09 -3.83
C MET A 20 21.87 8.55 -3.56
N GLY A 21 22.58 9.50 -4.20
CA GLY A 21 22.56 10.95 -3.93
C GLY A 21 21.23 11.69 -4.13
N ILE A 22 20.19 11.23 -3.45
CA ILE A 22 18.95 11.95 -3.20
C ILE A 22 19.25 12.90 -2.03
N PRO A 23 18.98 14.21 -2.14
CA PRO A 23 19.21 15.14 -1.05
C PRO A 23 18.47 14.68 0.21
N LEU A 24 19.15 14.70 1.35
CA LEU A 24 18.65 14.23 2.65
C LEU A 24 17.25 14.76 3.02
N VAL A 25 16.89 15.92 2.48
CA VAL A 25 15.56 16.57 2.61
C VAL A 25 14.44 15.72 2.00
N ALA A 26 14.63 15.14 0.81
CA ALA A 26 13.61 14.34 0.14
C ALA A 26 13.38 12.99 0.84
N VAL A 27 14.42 12.38 1.44
CA VAL A 27 14.30 11.15 2.23
C VAL A 27 13.52 11.40 3.53
N THR A 28 13.82 12.50 4.23
CA THR A 28 13.10 12.87 5.46
C THR A 28 11.63 13.23 5.18
N LEU A 29 11.35 13.95 4.10
CA LEU A 29 9.98 14.31 3.70
C LEU A 29 9.16 13.07 3.31
N PHE A 30 9.75 12.13 2.56
CA PHE A 30 9.13 10.86 2.18
C PHE A 30 8.76 10.02 3.41
N VAL A 31 9.67 9.90 4.40
CA VAL A 31 9.39 9.22 5.66
C VAL A 31 8.27 9.92 6.45
N LEU A 32 8.23 11.26 6.47
CA LEU A 32 7.19 12.03 7.16
C LEU A 32 5.81 11.89 6.48
N LEU A 33 5.77 11.79 5.16
CA LEU A 33 4.54 11.61 4.39
C LEU A 33 3.96 10.19 4.55
N VAL A 34 4.84 9.18 4.63
CA VAL A 34 4.47 7.79 4.94
C VAL A 34 3.85 7.67 6.33
N LEU A 35 4.22 8.54 7.29
CA LEU A 35 3.56 8.61 8.60
C LEU A 35 2.12 9.15 8.52
N HIS A 36 1.77 9.93 7.50
CA HIS A 36 0.40 10.46 7.29
C HIS A 36 -0.48 9.52 6.45
N MET A 37 0.10 8.50 5.82
CA MET A 37 -0.62 7.40 5.23
C MET A 37 -1.08 6.46 6.35
N GLU A 38 -2.07 6.85 7.14
CA GLU A 38 -2.64 5.98 8.19
C GLU A 38 -3.86 5.22 7.65
N PRO A 39 -3.71 3.99 7.11
CA PRO A 39 -4.84 3.15 6.73
C PRO A 39 -5.74 2.86 7.93
N MET A 40 -5.14 2.66 9.10
CA MET A 40 -5.74 2.18 10.33
C MET A 40 -5.50 3.19 11.45
N ASP A 41 -6.50 4.01 11.73
CA ASP A 41 -6.52 4.93 12.87
C ASP A 41 -6.88 4.17 14.15
N LEU A 42 -5.89 3.48 14.71
CA LEU A 42 -6.02 2.69 15.95
C LEU A 42 -5.29 3.33 17.14
N GLY A 43 -4.82 4.58 17.01
CA GLY A 43 -4.02 5.25 18.05
C GLY A 43 -2.65 4.61 18.33
N ALA A 44 -2.20 3.69 17.46
CA ALA A 44 -0.90 3.03 17.54
C ALA A 44 -0.06 3.34 16.30
N ILE A 45 1.26 3.31 16.46
CA ILE A 45 2.21 3.63 15.41
C ILE A 45 2.19 2.53 14.32
N PRO A 46 1.76 2.82 13.08
CA PRO A 46 1.64 1.81 12.04
C PRO A 46 3.01 1.28 11.60
N GLN A 47 3.10 -0.02 11.34
CA GLN A 47 4.28 -0.66 10.76
C GLN A 47 4.03 -0.98 9.29
N PHE A 48 5.03 -0.71 8.45
CA PHE A 48 4.95 -0.87 7.01
C PHE A 48 6.03 -1.81 6.50
N ALA A 49 5.66 -2.61 5.49
CA ALA A 49 6.58 -3.35 4.64
C ALA A 49 6.02 -3.34 3.22
N TYR A 50 6.63 -2.53 2.34
CA TYR A 50 6.14 -2.36 0.97
C TYR A 50 7.26 -1.99 -0.02
N HIS A 51 6.94 -2.14 -1.30
CA HIS A 51 7.67 -1.54 -2.42
C HIS A 51 6.88 -0.37 -3.00
N GLY A 52 7.55 0.70 -3.44
CA GLY A 52 6.89 1.81 -4.10
C GLY A 52 7.82 2.63 -4.98
N ALA A 53 7.23 3.33 -5.95
CA ALA A 53 7.95 4.21 -6.86
C ALA A 53 7.14 5.46 -7.17
N ALA A 54 7.79 6.62 -7.10
CA ALA A 54 7.23 7.94 -7.41
C ALA A 54 7.55 8.42 -8.84
N THR A 55 8.02 7.54 -9.72
CA THR A 55 8.69 7.96 -10.96
C THR A 55 8.20 7.23 -12.20
N ALA A 56 7.14 7.76 -12.80
CA ALA A 56 6.86 7.59 -14.23
C ALA A 56 6.75 8.99 -14.87
N PRO A 57 7.55 9.32 -15.92
CA PRO A 57 7.47 10.62 -16.61
C PRO A 57 6.06 10.96 -17.13
N ASN A 58 5.30 9.92 -17.48
CA ASN A 58 3.93 10.02 -17.97
C ASN A 58 2.89 9.63 -16.91
N GLY A 59 3.29 9.37 -15.67
CA GLY A 59 2.45 8.83 -14.60
C GLY A 59 1.94 7.40 -14.86
N TYR A 60 1.06 6.95 -13.98
CA TYR A 60 0.39 5.66 -14.01
C TYR A 60 -1.11 5.88 -14.17
N TYR A 61 -1.73 5.13 -15.09
CA TYR A 61 -3.18 5.16 -15.35
C TYR A 61 -3.88 3.94 -14.74
N GLY A 62 -3.16 3.15 -13.96
CA GLY A 62 -3.68 1.98 -13.29
C GLY A 62 -2.57 1.01 -12.90
N PHE A 63 -2.98 -0.05 -12.23
CA PHE A 63 -2.12 -1.16 -11.88
C PHE A 63 -2.90 -2.48 -11.99
N ILE A 64 -2.15 -3.55 -12.18
CA ILE A 64 -2.60 -4.93 -12.06
C ILE A 64 -1.70 -5.60 -11.03
N GLY A 65 -2.28 -6.40 -10.14
CA GLY A 65 -1.53 -7.18 -9.18
C GLY A 65 -2.43 -8.26 -8.56
N THR A 66 -1.81 -9.36 -8.17
CA THR A 66 -2.45 -10.46 -7.47
C THR A 66 -1.86 -10.54 -6.07
N MET A 67 -2.69 -10.45 -5.04
CA MET A 67 -2.27 -10.50 -3.64
C MET A 67 -2.82 -11.74 -2.97
N ASP A 68 -1.99 -12.41 -2.16
CA ASP A 68 -2.45 -13.47 -1.29
C ASP A 68 -3.34 -12.87 -0.18
N VAL A 69 -4.41 -13.59 0.18
CA VAL A 69 -5.42 -13.15 1.16
C VAL A 69 -5.36 -14.04 2.39
N TYR A 70 -5.27 -13.43 3.57
CA TYR A 70 -5.18 -14.14 4.84
C TYR A 70 -6.21 -13.65 5.85
N GLY A 71 -6.60 -14.55 6.75
CA GLY A 71 -7.49 -14.27 7.87
C GLY A 71 -6.80 -14.52 9.20
N PHE A 72 -7.13 -13.69 10.20
CA PHE A 72 -6.50 -13.71 11.51
C PHE A 72 -7.53 -13.55 12.61
N SER A 73 -7.21 -14.01 13.82
CA SER A 73 -8.01 -13.79 15.03
C SER A 73 -7.43 -12.63 15.83
N LEU A 74 -7.70 -11.40 15.37
CA LEU A 74 -7.24 -10.15 15.96
C LEU A 74 -8.22 -9.66 17.03
N ALA A 75 -7.69 -8.95 18.03
CA ALA A 75 -8.49 -8.26 19.02
C ALA A 75 -8.68 -6.78 18.64
N LYS A 76 -9.57 -6.09 19.38
CA LYS A 76 -9.64 -4.63 19.35
C LYS A 76 -8.27 -3.99 19.63
N GLY A 77 -7.99 -2.89 18.96
CA GLY A 77 -6.69 -2.22 18.95
C GLY A 77 -5.65 -2.88 18.03
N GLN A 78 -5.98 -3.97 17.33
CA GLN A 78 -5.10 -4.58 16.33
C GLN A 78 -5.73 -4.46 14.94
N GLY A 79 -4.89 -4.31 13.92
CA GLY A 79 -5.31 -4.28 12.54
C GLY A 79 -4.20 -4.74 11.61
N SER A 80 -4.59 -5.43 10.56
CA SER A 80 -3.68 -5.90 9.50
C SER A 80 -4.30 -5.65 8.15
N ALA A 81 -3.51 -5.19 7.18
CA ALA A 81 -3.96 -4.97 5.83
C ALA A 81 -2.85 -5.22 4.81
N ALA A 82 -3.26 -5.60 3.61
CA ALA A 82 -2.44 -5.58 2.42
C ALA A 82 -3.18 -4.81 1.33
N ALA A 83 -2.45 -3.97 0.59
CA ALA A 83 -3.05 -3.13 -0.42
C ALA A 83 -2.06 -2.74 -1.51
N VAL A 84 -2.65 -2.24 -2.59
CA VAL A 84 -1.97 -1.38 -3.54
C VAL A 84 -2.46 0.04 -3.33
N TRP A 85 -1.52 0.98 -3.33
CA TRP A 85 -1.78 2.41 -3.25
C TRP A 85 -1.39 3.06 -4.56
N ILE A 86 -2.22 3.96 -5.07
CA ILE A 86 -1.82 4.93 -6.09
C ILE A 86 -1.91 6.33 -5.48
N SER A 87 -0.88 7.14 -5.69
CA SER A 87 -0.72 8.42 -5.01
C SER A 87 -0.28 9.56 -5.92
N ASP A 88 -0.60 10.77 -5.48
CA ASP A 88 0.06 12.01 -5.85
C ASP A 88 0.38 12.78 -4.57
N GLU A 89 1.67 12.94 -4.29
CA GLU A 89 2.14 13.62 -3.09
C GLU A 89 2.18 15.15 -3.24
N GLY A 90 2.01 15.66 -4.48
CA GLY A 90 2.06 17.09 -4.78
C GLY A 90 3.37 17.76 -4.34
N ASP A 91 3.25 18.76 -3.46
CA ASP A 91 4.39 19.49 -2.88
C ASP A 91 4.98 18.82 -1.62
N GLY A 92 4.47 17.65 -1.25
CA GLY A 92 4.86 16.92 -0.05
C GLY A 92 4.25 17.45 1.25
N ALA A 93 3.33 18.43 1.19
CA ALA A 93 2.51 18.77 2.35
C ALA A 93 1.45 17.67 2.57
N PRO A 94 1.06 17.34 3.82
CA PRO A 94 0.01 16.35 4.07
C PRO A 94 -1.30 16.67 3.35
N SER A 95 -1.68 17.95 3.23
CA SER A 95 -2.89 18.39 2.52
C SER A 95 -2.85 18.18 1.01
N SER A 96 -1.68 17.94 0.44
CA SER A 96 -1.50 17.76 -0.99
C SER A 96 -1.68 16.31 -1.43
N LEU A 97 -1.58 15.37 -0.48
CA LEU A 97 -1.67 13.94 -0.71
C LEU A 97 -3.04 13.56 -1.27
N LYS A 98 -3.02 12.97 -2.46
CA LYS A 98 -4.17 12.32 -3.08
C LYS A 98 -3.85 10.85 -3.17
N ASN A 99 -4.80 10.01 -2.79
CA ASN A 99 -4.52 8.60 -2.65
C ASN A 99 -5.77 7.76 -2.88
N ILE A 100 -5.57 6.62 -3.53
CA ILE A 100 -6.54 5.51 -3.56
C ILE A 100 -5.81 4.26 -3.07
N MET A 101 -6.45 3.52 -2.17
CA MET A 101 -5.99 2.29 -1.56
C MET A 101 -6.99 1.20 -1.84
N ILE A 102 -6.52 0.04 -2.29
CA ILE A 102 -7.40 -1.08 -2.56
C ILE A 102 -6.70 -2.38 -2.17
N GLY A 103 -7.41 -3.21 -1.43
CA GLY A 103 -6.85 -4.47 -0.92
C GLY A 103 -7.78 -5.17 0.05
N TRP A 104 -7.20 -5.85 1.02
CA TRP A 104 -7.93 -6.51 2.10
C TRP A 104 -7.41 -6.07 3.47
N ASP A 105 -8.29 -6.09 4.46
CA ASP A 105 -7.96 -5.80 5.85
C ASP A 105 -8.66 -6.76 6.83
N VAL A 106 -8.11 -6.83 8.03
CA VAL A 106 -8.71 -7.42 9.22
C VAL A 106 -8.69 -6.33 10.28
N LEU A 107 -9.84 -5.73 10.58
CA LEU A 107 -9.93 -4.56 11.44
C LEU A 107 -11.12 -4.64 12.42
N PRO A 108 -10.94 -5.34 13.57
CA PRO A 108 -12.01 -5.55 14.55
C PRO A 108 -12.68 -4.30 15.09
N ASP A 109 -11.96 -3.19 15.24
CA ASP A 109 -12.55 -1.94 15.70
C ASP A 109 -13.52 -1.32 14.67
N LEU A 110 -13.33 -1.62 13.38
CA LEU A 110 -14.17 -1.11 12.32
C LEU A 110 -15.39 -1.99 12.04
N TYR A 111 -15.18 -3.32 12.00
CA TYR A 111 -16.18 -4.29 11.57
C TYR A 111 -16.91 -4.97 12.72
N GLY A 112 -16.34 -4.97 13.93
CA GLY A 112 -16.86 -5.72 15.07
C GLY A 112 -16.60 -7.23 14.98
N ASP A 113 -15.88 -7.69 13.96
CA ASP A 113 -15.41 -9.06 13.79
C ASP A 113 -13.94 -9.10 13.36
N SER A 114 -13.35 -10.28 13.32
CA SER A 114 -11.97 -10.47 12.85
C SER A 114 -11.91 -11.20 11.51
N LYS A 115 -12.94 -11.04 10.66
CA LYS A 115 -12.92 -11.61 9.31
C LYS A 115 -12.06 -10.74 8.40
N THR A 116 -11.60 -11.33 7.32
CA THR A 116 -10.96 -10.60 6.23
C THR A 116 -12.02 -9.91 5.40
N HIS A 117 -11.89 -8.60 5.21
CA HIS A 117 -12.78 -7.81 4.39
C HIS A 117 -12.00 -7.23 3.22
N PHE A 118 -12.66 -7.15 2.08
CA PHE A 118 -12.20 -6.26 1.02
C PHE A 118 -12.38 -4.83 1.47
N TYR A 119 -11.36 -4.00 1.24
CA TYR A 119 -11.45 -2.61 1.58
C TYR A 119 -10.93 -1.71 0.45
N THR A 120 -11.53 -0.54 0.41
CA THR A 120 -11.11 0.59 -0.41
C THR A 120 -10.98 1.80 0.47
N LYS A 121 -9.93 2.60 0.32
CA LYS A 121 -9.80 3.89 1.00
C LYS A 121 -9.37 4.95 0.00
N TRP A 122 -9.84 6.17 0.12
CA TRP A 122 -9.38 7.26 -0.73
C TRP A 122 -9.29 8.57 0.05
N THR A 123 -8.52 9.52 -0.48
CA THR A 123 -8.51 10.92 -0.06
C THR A 123 -8.03 11.83 -1.19
N ASN A 124 -8.43 13.09 -1.15
CA ASN A 124 -7.95 14.16 -2.01
C ASN A 124 -7.12 15.23 -1.25
N ASP A 125 -6.99 15.10 0.08
CA ASP A 125 -6.36 16.10 0.96
C ASP A 125 -5.61 15.50 2.15
N GLY A 126 -5.08 14.28 1.98
CA GLY A 126 -4.36 13.57 3.04
C GLY A 126 -5.19 13.27 4.28
N PHE A 127 -6.46 12.94 4.08
CA PHE A 127 -7.43 12.57 5.12
C PHE A 127 -7.79 13.71 6.09
N GLN A 128 -7.55 14.98 5.72
CA GLN A 128 -7.86 16.12 6.59
C GLN A 128 -9.36 16.41 6.67
N SER A 129 -10.01 16.52 5.51
CA SER A 129 -11.45 16.76 5.38
C SER A 129 -12.10 15.81 4.38
N SER A 130 -11.32 15.27 3.44
CA SER A 130 -11.78 14.35 2.42
C SER A 130 -11.29 12.94 2.68
N GLY A 131 -12.14 11.98 2.34
CA GLY A 131 -11.78 10.60 2.28
C GLY A 131 -12.88 9.71 2.79
N CYS A 132 -12.83 8.47 2.34
CA CYS A 132 -13.79 7.49 2.76
C CYS A 132 -13.19 6.11 2.84
N LEU A 133 -13.52 5.41 3.90
CA LEU A 133 -13.25 3.99 4.03
C LEU A 133 -14.48 3.19 3.56
N ASN A 134 -14.23 2.30 2.62
CA ASN A 134 -15.22 1.46 1.95
C ASN A 134 -16.37 2.31 1.40
N MET A 135 -17.59 1.98 1.82
CA MET A 135 -18.82 2.68 1.47
C MET A 135 -19.45 3.39 2.67
N LYS A 136 -18.68 3.68 3.73
CA LYS A 136 -19.22 4.36 4.93
C LYS A 136 -19.68 5.80 4.64
N CYS A 137 -19.26 6.33 3.49
CA CYS A 137 -19.50 7.67 2.98
C CYS A 137 -19.35 7.67 1.45
N ASN A 138 -19.65 8.80 0.82
CA ASN A 138 -19.53 8.96 -0.63
C ASN A 138 -18.07 8.81 -1.09
N GLY A 139 -17.85 8.08 -2.20
CA GLY A 139 -16.50 7.79 -2.67
C GLY A 139 -16.46 6.67 -3.69
N PHE A 140 -16.24 5.45 -3.19
CA PHE A 140 -16.30 4.24 -4.01
C PHE A 140 -17.75 3.89 -4.34
N GLN A 141 -18.05 3.73 -5.63
CA GLN A 141 -19.38 3.37 -6.13
C GLN A 141 -19.35 1.91 -6.61
N PRO A 142 -20.02 0.96 -5.93
CA PRO A 142 -19.98 -0.44 -6.30
C PRO A 142 -20.83 -0.72 -7.55
N GLU A 143 -20.41 -1.71 -8.34
CA GLU A 143 -21.26 -2.33 -9.36
C GLU A 143 -22.21 -3.36 -8.73
N LYS A 144 -23.37 -3.58 -9.35
CA LYS A 144 -24.36 -4.53 -8.85
C LYS A 144 -23.84 -5.98 -8.94
N GLY A 145 -23.71 -6.67 -7.80
CA GLY A 145 -23.51 -8.14 -7.74
C GLY A 145 -22.06 -8.64 -7.69
N ALA A 146 -21.10 -7.82 -7.26
CA ALA A 146 -19.67 -8.13 -7.26
C ALA A 146 -19.16 -9.04 -6.09
N GLU A 147 -18.15 -9.89 -6.37
CA GLU A 147 -17.30 -10.63 -5.39
C GLU A 147 -15.79 -10.61 -5.85
N ILE A 148 -14.78 -10.84 -4.96
CA ILE A 148 -13.52 -10.02 -4.80
C ILE A 148 -12.13 -10.65 -5.19
N LEU A 149 -11.28 -10.00 -6.03
CA LEU A 149 -9.76 -9.99 -6.11
C LEU A 149 -9.19 -8.80 -6.94
N VAL A 150 -8.45 -7.87 -6.36
CA VAL A 150 -8.25 -6.46 -6.79
C VAL A 150 -7.46 -6.17 -8.08
N THR A 151 -7.98 -5.26 -8.91
CA THR A 151 -7.32 -4.55 -10.03
C THR A 151 -7.89 -3.12 -10.10
N CYS A 152 -7.12 -2.09 -10.45
CA CYS A 152 -7.64 -0.72 -10.58
C CYS A 152 -7.04 0.01 -11.78
N VAL A 153 -7.90 0.49 -12.69
CA VAL A 153 -7.53 1.07 -13.98
C VAL A 153 -8.41 2.27 -14.26
N GLN A 154 -7.84 3.35 -14.76
CA GLN A 154 -8.61 4.52 -15.16
C GLN A 154 -9.36 4.27 -16.49
N ASP A 155 -10.64 4.62 -16.53
CA ASP A 155 -11.42 4.64 -17.77
C ASP A 155 -10.96 5.80 -18.64
N GLY A 156 -10.44 5.51 -19.83
CA GLY A 156 -10.04 6.53 -20.80
C GLY A 156 -11.20 7.38 -21.33
N THR A 157 -12.46 6.97 -21.11
CA THR A 157 -13.65 7.71 -21.56
C THR A 157 -14.22 8.62 -20.48
N SER A 158 -14.54 8.10 -19.28
CA SER A 158 -15.09 8.90 -18.18
C SER A 158 -14.02 9.57 -17.31
N GLY A 159 -12.79 9.04 -17.31
CA GLY A 159 -11.72 9.43 -16.41
C GLY A 159 -11.86 8.87 -14.98
N ASP A 160 -12.87 8.05 -14.71
CA ASP A 160 -13.06 7.40 -13.42
C ASP A 160 -11.99 6.32 -13.18
N TRP A 161 -11.59 6.11 -11.94
CA TRP A 161 -10.76 4.96 -11.58
C TRP A 161 -11.64 3.73 -11.39
N LEU A 162 -11.63 2.81 -12.37
CA LEU A 162 -12.38 1.57 -12.35
C LEU A 162 -11.66 0.52 -11.52
N VAL A 163 -12.38 -0.09 -10.58
CA VAL A 163 -11.86 -1.18 -9.76
C VAL A 163 -12.46 -2.49 -10.25
N HIS A 164 -11.60 -3.38 -10.73
CA HIS A 164 -11.96 -4.75 -11.07
C HIS A 164 -11.57 -5.70 -9.93
N CYS A 165 -12.30 -6.80 -9.77
CA CYS A 165 -12.07 -7.78 -8.73
C CYS A 165 -12.46 -9.21 -9.19
N GLY A 166 -11.67 -10.26 -8.94
CA GLY A 166 -12.09 -11.67 -9.13
C GLY A 166 -11.38 -12.76 -8.30
N LEU A 167 -11.96 -13.23 -7.19
CA LEU A 167 -11.36 -14.30 -6.37
C LEU A 167 -11.30 -15.61 -7.17
N ASP A 168 -10.09 -16.10 -7.47
CA ASP A 168 -9.87 -17.32 -8.24
C ASP A 168 -10.62 -17.38 -9.59
N ARG A 169 -10.94 -16.21 -10.16
CA ARG A 169 -11.71 -16.05 -11.40
C ARG A 169 -11.28 -14.80 -12.17
N GLU A 170 -11.73 -14.66 -13.41
CA GLU A 170 -11.49 -13.46 -14.21
C GLU A 170 -11.97 -12.18 -13.47
N PRO A 171 -11.14 -11.13 -13.38
CA PRO A 171 -11.51 -9.89 -12.70
C PRO A 171 -12.75 -9.24 -13.33
N GLN A 172 -13.78 -8.99 -12.52
CA GLN A 172 -15.01 -8.30 -12.92
C GLN A 172 -15.01 -6.87 -12.42
N LEU A 173 -15.62 -5.92 -13.13
CA LEU A 173 -15.77 -4.56 -12.60
C LEU A 173 -16.63 -4.60 -11.33
N ILE A 174 -16.07 -4.15 -10.21
CA ILE A 174 -16.76 -4.15 -8.91
C ILE A 174 -17.12 -2.75 -8.42
N GLY A 175 -16.59 -1.72 -9.06
CA GLY A 175 -16.94 -0.35 -8.76
C GLY A 175 -15.99 0.66 -9.37
N ARG A 176 -16.17 1.92 -9.00
CA ARG A 176 -15.39 3.04 -9.51
C ARG A 176 -15.19 4.14 -8.46
N PHE A 177 -14.08 4.85 -8.56
CA PHE A 177 -13.93 6.17 -7.94
C PHE A 177 -14.17 7.24 -9.00
N PRO A 178 -15.23 8.06 -8.87
CA PRO A 178 -15.49 9.13 -9.81
C PRO A 178 -14.30 10.08 -9.94
N ARG A 179 -13.97 10.49 -11.17
CA ARG A 179 -12.92 11.49 -11.42
C ARG A 179 -13.11 12.75 -10.56
N SER A 180 -14.37 13.16 -10.36
CA SER A 180 -14.74 14.37 -9.62
C SER A 180 -14.37 14.35 -8.13
N LEU A 181 -13.95 13.20 -7.58
CA LEU A 181 -13.42 13.13 -6.22
C LEU A 181 -12.04 13.79 -6.10
N PHE A 182 -11.30 13.88 -7.22
CA PHE A 182 -9.90 14.27 -7.22
C PHE A 182 -9.69 15.60 -7.94
N THR A 183 -8.75 16.38 -7.41
CA THR A 183 -8.31 17.64 -8.02
C THR A 183 -6.90 17.50 -8.58
N GLY A 184 -6.52 18.41 -9.47
CA GLY A 184 -5.16 18.43 -10.04
C GLY A 184 -4.85 17.21 -10.92
N GLY A 185 -3.56 16.92 -11.09
CA GLY A 185 -3.08 15.87 -11.99
C GLY A 185 -3.53 14.46 -11.62
N PHE A 186 -3.79 14.19 -10.32
CA PHE A 186 -4.27 12.89 -9.85
C PHE A 186 -5.62 12.47 -10.44
N ALA A 187 -6.46 13.44 -10.82
CA ALA A 187 -7.70 13.13 -11.52
C ALA A 187 -7.43 12.44 -12.88
N ASP A 188 -6.29 12.72 -13.50
CA ASP A 188 -5.89 12.22 -14.82
C ASP A 188 -4.91 11.05 -14.78
N ARG A 189 -4.07 10.96 -13.74
CA ARG A 189 -3.06 9.91 -13.56
C ARG A 189 -2.45 9.97 -12.17
N ALA A 190 -2.01 8.83 -11.66
CA ALA A 190 -1.16 8.79 -10.48
C ALA A 190 0.31 9.06 -10.84
N VAL A 191 1.11 9.52 -9.88
CA VAL A 191 2.57 9.67 -10.03
C VAL A 191 3.34 8.72 -9.14
N GLY A 192 2.69 8.20 -8.09
CA GLY A 192 3.19 7.18 -7.19
C GLY A 192 2.36 5.91 -7.25
N VAL A 193 3.04 4.78 -7.06
CA VAL A 193 2.42 3.47 -6.83
C VAL A 193 3.18 2.72 -5.74
N THR A 194 2.45 2.06 -4.85
CA THR A 194 3.01 1.29 -3.74
C THR A 194 2.28 -0.05 -3.62
N PHE A 195 2.98 -1.11 -3.25
CA PHE A 195 2.47 -2.47 -3.07
C PHE A 195 3.01 -3.04 -1.76
N GLY A 196 2.15 -3.58 -0.90
CA GLY A 196 2.62 -4.25 0.32
C GLY A 196 1.62 -4.24 1.46
N GLY A 197 2.16 -4.33 2.66
CA GLY A 197 1.40 -4.50 3.88
C GLY A 197 1.58 -3.36 4.88
N VAL A 198 0.57 -3.23 5.73
CA VAL A 198 0.56 -2.34 6.88
C VAL A 198 -0.14 -3.01 8.04
N VAL A 199 0.34 -2.77 9.25
CA VAL A 199 -0.38 -3.13 10.47
C VAL A 199 -0.40 -1.98 11.44
N SER A 200 -1.33 -2.04 12.39
CA SER A 200 -1.33 -1.17 13.55
C SER A 200 -1.73 -1.97 14.79
N ALA A 201 -0.91 -1.91 15.82
CA ALA A 201 -1.15 -2.58 17.09
C ALA A 201 -0.30 -2.00 18.23
N PRO A 202 -0.70 -2.19 19.49
CA PRO A 202 0.16 -1.96 20.64
C PRO A 202 1.49 -2.70 20.48
N ILE A 203 2.59 -2.05 20.89
CA ILE A 203 3.94 -2.65 20.85
C ILE A 203 4.00 -3.98 21.63
N THR A 204 3.22 -4.10 22.70
CA THR A 204 3.13 -5.30 23.54
C THR A 204 2.35 -6.45 22.90
N LYS A 205 1.66 -6.20 21.79
CA LYS A 205 0.84 -7.20 21.10
C LYS A 205 0.91 -7.04 19.56
N PRO A 206 2.08 -7.30 18.93
CA PRO A 206 2.21 -7.31 17.48
C PRO A 206 1.15 -8.21 16.80
N THR A 207 0.77 -7.91 15.56
CA THR A 207 -0.42 -8.51 14.92
C THR A 207 -0.15 -8.90 13.48
N PRO A 208 -0.21 -10.16 13.00
CA PRO A 208 0.38 -10.70 11.73
C PRO A 208 0.03 -9.98 10.40
N MET A 209 0.97 -9.91 9.45
CA MET A 209 0.92 -9.19 8.16
C MET A 209 1.20 -10.21 7.08
N GLY A 210 0.47 -10.10 5.97
CA GLY A 210 0.53 -11.12 4.94
C GLY A 210 0.09 -12.44 5.57
N SER A 211 1.01 -13.40 5.66
CA SER A 211 0.77 -14.73 6.24
C SER A 211 1.20 -14.88 7.71
N GLY A 212 1.85 -13.86 8.28
CA GLY A 212 2.55 -13.99 9.57
C GLY A 212 4.04 -14.37 9.43
N TYR A 213 4.47 -14.91 8.29
CA TYR A 213 5.85 -15.32 8.09
C TYR A 213 6.69 -14.18 7.50
N LEU A 214 7.95 -14.07 7.96
CA LEU A 214 8.92 -13.21 7.31
C LEU A 214 9.26 -13.79 5.92
N PRO A 215 9.55 -12.94 4.92
CA PRO A 215 9.89 -13.36 3.55
C PRO A 215 11.27 -14.04 3.43
N THR A 216 11.93 -14.35 4.55
CA THR A 216 13.06 -15.28 4.61
C THR A 216 12.64 -16.71 4.31
N ASP A 217 11.38 -17.07 4.59
CA ASP A 217 10.76 -18.31 4.13
C ASP A 217 9.71 -18.00 3.08
N VAL A 218 10.14 -17.99 1.81
CA VAL A 218 9.27 -17.68 0.66
C VAL A 218 8.17 -18.72 0.42
N ASN A 219 8.25 -19.91 1.01
CA ASN A 219 7.19 -20.91 0.88
C ASN A 219 6.01 -20.63 1.82
N SER A 220 6.25 -19.87 2.89
CA SER A 220 5.26 -19.57 3.93
C SER A 220 4.84 -18.10 3.92
N ALA A 221 5.69 -17.19 3.42
CA ALA A 221 5.38 -15.76 3.32
C ALA A 221 4.28 -15.47 2.29
N ALA A 222 3.48 -14.44 2.56
CA ALA A 222 2.53 -13.92 1.59
C ALA A 222 3.27 -13.28 0.42
N SER A 223 2.62 -13.22 -0.73
CA SER A 223 3.16 -12.58 -1.93
C SER A 223 2.18 -11.60 -2.58
N ILE A 224 2.77 -10.61 -3.24
CA ILE A 224 2.10 -9.83 -4.27
C ILE A 224 2.83 -10.15 -5.58
N SER A 225 2.09 -10.58 -6.59
CA SER A 225 2.60 -11.09 -7.84
C SER A 225 1.84 -10.51 -9.04
N ASN A 226 2.29 -10.84 -10.26
CA ASN A 226 1.72 -10.32 -11.50
C ASN A 226 1.62 -8.78 -11.50
N ILE A 227 2.63 -8.11 -10.95
CA ILE A 227 2.64 -6.65 -10.80
C ILE A 227 2.86 -6.04 -12.18
N GLN A 228 1.87 -5.28 -12.64
CA GLN A 228 1.93 -4.54 -13.90
C GLN A 228 1.42 -3.12 -13.69
N LEU A 229 1.95 -2.19 -14.47
CA LEU A 229 1.58 -0.78 -14.46
C LEU A 229 0.92 -0.43 -15.79
N VAL A 230 -0.19 0.29 -15.73
CA VAL A 230 -1.00 0.63 -16.91
C VAL A 230 -0.62 2.01 -17.42
N ASP A 231 -0.34 2.11 -18.71
CA ASP A 231 -0.05 3.37 -19.39
C ASP A 231 -1.31 4.09 -19.87
N GLN A 232 -1.14 5.31 -20.39
CA GLN A 232 -2.24 6.16 -20.88
C GLN A 232 -3.09 5.54 -21.99
N ASN A 233 -2.60 4.52 -22.69
CA ASN A 233 -3.31 3.83 -23.75
C ASN A 233 -4.06 2.59 -23.22
N GLY A 234 -4.07 2.38 -21.90
CA GLY A 234 -4.63 1.21 -21.26
C GLY A 234 -3.75 -0.04 -21.40
N ARG A 235 -2.49 0.09 -21.85
CA ARG A 235 -1.60 -1.06 -21.99
C ARG A 235 -0.87 -1.33 -20.68
N ALA A 236 -0.92 -2.58 -20.22
CA ALA A 236 -0.24 -3.03 -19.02
C ALA A 236 1.20 -3.47 -19.31
N TRP A 237 2.12 -3.06 -18.44
CA TRP A 237 3.55 -3.35 -18.53
C TRP A 237 4.04 -4.01 -17.25
N PRO A 238 4.64 -5.21 -17.32
CA PRO A 238 5.17 -5.88 -16.13
C PRO A 238 6.26 -5.06 -15.43
N VAL A 239 6.25 -5.06 -14.10
CA VAL A 239 7.36 -4.55 -13.30
C VAL A 239 8.52 -5.54 -13.39
N THR A 240 9.59 -5.15 -14.08
CA THR A 240 10.75 -6.01 -14.36
C THR A 240 11.95 -5.73 -13.45
N GLY A 241 11.98 -4.57 -12.79
CA GLY A 241 13.04 -4.18 -11.87
C GLY A 241 12.56 -4.11 -10.43
N ASP A 242 13.52 -4.19 -9.50
CA ASP A 242 13.24 -3.94 -8.09
C ASP A 242 12.88 -2.48 -7.86
N LEU A 243 11.79 -2.24 -7.13
CA LEU A 243 11.35 -0.91 -6.76
C LEU A 243 11.92 -0.54 -5.38
N PRO A 244 12.11 0.75 -5.07
CA PRO A 244 12.43 1.17 -3.72
C PRO A 244 11.49 0.54 -2.69
N LYS A 245 12.03 0.14 -1.54
CA LYS A 245 11.25 -0.43 -0.45
C LYS A 245 11.30 0.40 0.82
N LEU A 246 10.26 0.29 1.64
CA LEU A 246 10.22 0.82 3.00
C LEU A 246 9.83 -0.28 3.97
N GLU A 247 10.64 -0.41 5.02
CA GLU A 247 10.45 -1.37 6.11
C GLU A 247 10.64 -0.61 7.42
N ARG A 248 9.54 -0.28 8.11
CA ARG A 248 9.64 0.51 9.35
C ARG A 248 10.38 -0.24 10.46
N ASN A 249 10.15 -1.54 10.53
CA ASN A 249 10.85 -2.46 11.42
C ASN A 249 11.17 -3.76 10.67
N ARG A 250 12.27 -3.75 9.91
CA ARG A 250 12.69 -4.87 9.03
C ARG A 250 12.84 -6.22 9.74
N ASN A 251 13.05 -6.22 11.05
CA ASN A 251 13.23 -7.47 11.81
C ASN A 251 11.88 -8.12 12.16
N ALA A 252 10.80 -7.35 12.18
CA ALA A 252 9.46 -7.84 12.49
C ALA A 252 8.54 -7.88 11.27
N TYR A 253 8.77 -7.00 10.29
CA TYR A 253 7.97 -6.81 9.08
C TYR A 253 8.92 -6.52 7.91
N ALA A 254 8.90 -7.33 6.85
CA ALA A 254 9.84 -7.16 5.76
C ALA A 254 9.24 -7.47 4.39
N VAL A 255 9.95 -7.02 3.35
CA VAL A 255 9.75 -7.41 1.95
C VAL A 255 11.07 -7.91 1.35
N ASN A 256 11.00 -8.94 0.50
CA ASN A 256 12.13 -9.31 -0.35
C ASN A 256 12.08 -8.53 -1.69
N PRO A 257 13.19 -8.46 -2.44
CA PRO A 257 13.23 -7.75 -3.71
C PRO A 257 12.19 -8.24 -4.72
N ILE A 258 11.69 -7.34 -5.57
CA ILE A 258 10.81 -7.71 -6.67
C ILE A 258 11.63 -8.45 -7.74
N VAL A 259 11.16 -9.65 -8.09
CA VAL A 259 11.70 -10.48 -9.18
C VAL A 259 10.55 -10.87 -10.09
N ASN A 260 10.63 -10.51 -11.38
CA ASN A 260 9.60 -10.82 -12.39
C ASN A 260 8.18 -10.41 -11.97
N GLY A 261 8.03 -9.19 -11.43
CA GLY A 261 6.73 -8.66 -10.99
C GLY A 261 6.15 -9.39 -9.78
N ARG A 262 6.98 -10.03 -8.95
CA ARG A 262 6.57 -10.68 -7.70
C ARG A 262 7.53 -10.34 -6.56
N PHE A 263 6.99 -10.14 -5.37
CA PHE A 263 7.74 -10.13 -4.11
C PHE A 263 6.93 -10.81 -3.01
N PHE A 264 7.62 -11.12 -1.91
CA PHE A 264 7.08 -11.70 -0.70
C PHE A 264 7.20 -10.71 0.45
N TYR A 265 6.22 -10.74 1.34
CA TYR A 265 6.12 -9.84 2.48
C TYR A 265 5.43 -10.51 3.67
N GLY A 266 5.65 -9.95 4.86
CA GLY A 266 4.93 -10.35 6.06
C GLY A 266 5.76 -10.24 7.33
N GLY A 267 5.27 -10.92 8.37
CA GLY A 267 5.95 -11.13 9.64
C GLY A 267 5.01 -11.21 10.85
N HIS A 268 5.61 -11.12 12.05
CA HIS A 268 4.99 -10.86 13.37
C HIS A 268 3.66 -11.58 13.70
N GLU A 269 3.50 -12.87 13.43
CA GLU A 269 4.48 -13.95 13.33
C GLU A 269 3.73 -15.20 12.81
N GLN A 270 4.45 -16.24 12.35
CA GLN A 270 4.59 -17.57 12.99
C GLN A 270 5.93 -18.14 12.48
N PRO A 271 6.76 -18.91 13.22
CA PRO A 271 6.32 -19.94 14.19
C PRO A 271 7.17 -20.14 15.48
N VAL A 272 6.66 -20.98 16.39
CA VAL A 272 7.44 -22.06 17.05
C VAL A 272 6.74 -23.40 16.77
N ALA A 273 7.54 -24.44 16.54
CA ALA A 273 7.17 -25.79 16.10
C ALA A 273 6.10 -26.50 16.94
#